data_AF-A0A814ZV60-F1
#
_entry.id   AF-A0A814ZV60-F1
#
_cell.length_a   1.000
_cell.length_b   1.000
_cell.length_c   1.000
_cell.angle_alpha   90.00
_cell.angle_beta   90.00
_cell.angle_gamma   90.00
#
_symmetry.space_group_name_H-M   'P 1'
#
loop_
_entity.id
_entity.type
_entity.pdbx_description
1 polymer ?
#
loop_
_entity_poly.entity_id
_entity_poly.type
_entity_poly.pdbx_seq_one_letter_code
_entity_poly.pdbx_strand_id
1 'polypeptide(L)'
;MNVDILNVYRDCPFCLKLLFEPTSTLCGHTFCLLCMERFILTSERVLQCPICRDDLNYLRSSSSLLKTNAILHNLFRQQYEKEYEIRRIETENERKQIIKKRFIIGNTHQLLSCDYDYTRHEWTLFVKLNNDDQDDISQYIKQVTINLHPTFTPSQVILDKSPFCLTRIGWGVFTIYFTIEFHPQWKKSDFRTSWFLSFANTGNQKRIEIEFQKPTDDINNDEMS
;
A
#
# COMPACT_ATOMS: atom_id res chain seq x y z
N MET A 1 43.04 9.26 9.33
CA MET A 1 41.76 9.88 9.72
C MET A 1 41.45 9.41 11.13
N ASN A 2 41.13 10.30 12.06
CA ASN A 2 40.89 9.95 13.46
C ASN A 2 39.54 9.21 13.58
N VAL A 3 39.58 7.94 14.01
CA VAL A 3 38.42 7.04 14.09
C VAL A 3 37.33 7.62 15.02
N ASP A 4 37.73 8.45 15.97
CA ASP A 4 36.85 9.06 16.97
C ASP A 4 35.85 10.06 16.37
N ILE A 5 36.24 10.80 15.32
CA ILE A 5 35.35 11.78 14.68
C ILE A 5 34.25 11.07 13.87
N LEU A 6 34.59 9.96 13.21
CA LEU A 6 33.63 9.19 12.41
C LEU A 6 32.53 8.57 13.27
N ASN A 7 32.83 8.22 14.51
CA ASN A 7 31.83 7.67 15.42
C ASN A 7 30.70 8.64 15.76
N VAL A 8 30.94 9.95 15.71
CA VAL A 8 29.93 10.97 16.05
C VAL A 8 28.89 11.14 14.93
N TYR A 9 29.24 10.86 13.67
CA TYR A 9 28.39 11.13 12.51
C TYR A 9 27.95 9.87 11.76
N ARG A 10 28.12 8.69 12.38
CA ARG A 10 27.81 7.40 11.73
C ARG A 10 26.35 6.97 11.84
N ASP A 11 25.60 7.53 12.79
CA ASP A 11 24.23 7.11 13.08
C ASP A 11 23.20 7.97 12.36
N CYS A 12 22.17 7.31 11.83
CA CYS A 12 21.06 7.96 11.16
C CYS A 12 20.15 8.66 12.17
N PRO A 13 19.84 9.97 12.02
CA PRO A 13 18.96 10.67 12.93
C PRO A 13 17.53 10.15 13.02
N PHE A 14 17.07 9.36 12.04
CA PHE A 14 15.71 8.78 12.04
C PHE A 14 15.62 7.46 12.79
N CYS A 15 16.58 6.55 12.58
CA CYS A 15 16.53 5.20 13.16
C CYS A 15 17.55 4.98 14.27
N LEU A 16 18.45 5.93 14.51
CA LEU A 16 19.51 5.89 15.53
C LEU A 16 20.44 4.67 15.41
N LYS A 17 20.52 4.09 14.22
CA LYS A 17 21.42 2.98 13.85
C LYS A 17 22.45 3.49 12.85
N LEU A 18 23.51 2.71 12.64
CA LEU A 18 24.51 2.95 11.59
C LEU A 18 23.83 3.27 10.25
N LEU A 19 24.32 4.34 9.61
CA LEU A 19 23.91 4.78 8.28
C LEU A 19 24.11 3.66 7.25
N PHE A 20 23.03 3.25 6.61
CA PHE A 20 23.02 2.24 5.56
C PHE A 20 22.48 2.84 4.27
N GLU A 21 23.21 2.65 3.17
CA GLU A 21 22.99 3.39 1.92
C GLU A 21 22.81 4.90 2.20
N PRO A 22 23.80 5.56 2.82
CA PRO A 22 23.66 6.94 3.27
C PRO A 22 23.29 7.86 2.10
N THR A 23 22.33 8.75 2.29
CA THR A 23 21.98 9.82 1.34
C THR A 23 22.18 11.17 2.02
N SER A 24 22.80 12.11 1.31
CA SER A 24 23.16 13.42 1.84
C SER A 24 22.31 14.49 1.17
N THR A 25 21.72 15.35 2.01
CA THR A 25 20.95 16.52 1.58
C THR A 25 21.88 17.66 1.17
N LEU A 26 21.37 18.66 0.45
CA LEU A 26 22.17 19.84 0.06
C LEU A 26 22.64 20.67 1.26
N CYS A 27 21.96 20.58 2.40
CA CYS A 27 22.40 21.17 3.66
C CYS A 27 23.50 20.37 4.38
N GLY A 28 23.96 19.25 3.81
CA GLY A 28 25.06 18.43 4.32
C GLY A 28 24.68 17.35 5.31
N HIS A 29 23.42 17.30 5.77
CA HIS A 29 22.96 16.25 6.68
C HIS A 29 22.70 14.94 5.94
N THR A 30 23.10 13.83 6.58
CA THR A 30 23.08 12.49 5.99
C THR A 30 22.14 11.55 6.76
N PHE A 31 21.39 10.74 6.02
CA PHE A 31 20.38 9.82 6.54
C PHE A 31 20.49 8.47 5.81
N CYS A 32 19.87 7.40 6.31
CA CYS A 32 19.68 6.19 5.50
C CYS A 32 18.77 6.49 4.31
N LEU A 33 19.05 5.93 3.13
CA LEU A 33 18.21 6.10 1.94
C LEU A 33 16.74 5.78 2.24
N LEU A 34 16.47 4.59 2.79
CA LEU A 34 15.11 4.15 3.12
C LEU A 34 14.42 5.05 4.17
N CYS A 35 15.16 5.58 5.15
CA CYS A 35 14.59 6.50 6.13
C CYS A 35 14.17 7.82 5.49
N MET A 36 14.99 8.34 4.56
CA MET A 36 14.69 9.57 3.85
C MET A 36 13.54 9.38 2.85
N GLU A 37 13.47 8.26 2.14
CA GLU A 37 12.33 7.89 1.29
C GLU A 37 11.02 7.90 2.10
N ARG A 38 11.01 7.24 3.26
CA ARG A 38 9.85 7.23 4.16
C ARG A 38 9.47 8.64 4.60
N PHE A 39 10.44 9.45 5.03
CA PHE A 39 10.19 10.82 5.46
C PHE A 39 9.55 11.68 4.35
N ILE A 40 10.02 11.56 3.11
CA ILE A 40 9.43 12.25 1.95
C ILE A 40 7.99 11.79 1.70
N LEU A 41 7.75 10.48 1.76
CA LEU A 41 6.44 9.87 1.50
C LEU A 41 5.39 10.21 2.56
N THR A 42 5.78 10.27 3.84
CA THR A 42 4.84 10.50 4.96
C THR A 42 4.65 11.99 5.28
N SER A 43 5.54 12.86 4.82
CA SER A 43 5.40 14.30 5.05
C SER A 43 4.31 14.88 4.14
N GLU A 44 3.21 15.34 4.71
CA GLU A 44 2.09 15.97 3.97
C GLU A 44 2.26 17.50 3.76
N ARG A 45 3.21 18.13 4.46
CA ARG A 45 3.44 19.59 4.46
C ARG A 45 4.81 19.96 3.86
N VAL A 46 5.35 21.12 4.23
CA VAL A 46 6.69 21.59 3.85
C VAL A 46 7.72 20.55 4.28
N LEU A 47 8.55 20.09 3.33
CA LEU A 47 9.62 19.14 3.61
C LEU A 47 10.86 19.92 4.09
N GLN A 48 11.21 19.79 5.37
CA GLN A 48 12.36 20.46 5.97
C GLN A 48 13.34 19.45 6.57
N CYS A 49 14.63 19.78 6.56
CA CYS A 49 15.65 18.94 7.19
C CYS A 49 15.37 18.80 8.69
N PRO A 50 15.32 17.58 9.26
CA PRO A 50 15.05 17.39 10.69
C PRO A 50 16.19 17.92 11.59
N ILE A 51 17.37 18.17 11.03
CA ILE A 51 18.54 18.64 11.79
C ILE A 51 18.64 20.17 11.77
N CYS A 52 18.64 20.78 10.58
CA CYS A 52 18.86 22.23 10.44
C CYS A 52 17.63 23.02 9.97
N ARG A 53 16.52 22.35 9.62
CA ARG A 53 15.28 22.95 9.09
C ARG A 53 15.37 23.58 7.70
N ASP A 54 16.47 23.38 6.97
CA ASP A 54 16.60 23.81 5.58
C ASP A 54 15.52 23.21 4.68
N ASP A 55 15.16 23.92 3.61
CA ASP A 55 14.16 23.49 2.64
C ASP A 55 14.64 22.28 1.82
N LEU A 56 13.87 21.20 1.88
CA LEU A 56 14.13 19.96 1.15
C LEU A 56 13.06 19.67 0.07
N ASN A 57 12.15 20.61 -0.22
CA ASN A 57 11.07 20.38 -1.18
C ASN A 57 11.54 19.97 -2.59
N TYR A 58 12.78 20.29 -2.97
CA TYR A 58 13.40 19.80 -4.22
C TYR A 58 13.36 18.27 -4.35
N LEU A 59 13.41 17.52 -3.24
CA LEU A 59 13.35 16.06 -3.22
C LEU A 59 11.98 15.48 -3.58
N ARG A 60 10.89 16.27 -3.47
CA ARG A 60 9.55 15.82 -3.90
C ARG A 60 9.41 15.76 -5.42
N SER A 61 10.17 16.60 -6.13
CA SER A 61 10.02 16.77 -7.57
C SER A 61 10.60 15.59 -8.36
N SER A 62 11.55 14.85 -7.78
CA SER A 62 12.08 13.64 -8.39
C SER A 62 12.80 12.75 -7.37
N SER A 63 12.37 11.49 -7.27
CA SER A 63 13.08 10.45 -6.51
C SER A 63 14.50 10.21 -7.01
N SER A 64 14.80 10.57 -8.27
CA SER A 64 16.14 10.45 -8.84
C SER A 64 17.18 11.36 -8.17
N LEU A 65 16.76 12.37 -7.41
CA LEU A 65 17.65 13.26 -6.65
C LEU A 65 18.10 12.64 -5.33
N LEU A 66 17.40 11.62 -4.85
CA LEU A 66 17.76 10.89 -3.64
C LEU A 66 18.67 9.72 -4.01
N LYS A 67 19.99 9.97 -3.97
CA LYS A 67 21.00 8.96 -4.30
C LYS A 67 21.86 8.62 -3.09
N THR A 68 22.35 7.40 -3.07
CA THR A 68 23.36 6.95 -2.13
C THR A 68 24.66 7.75 -2.34
N ASN A 69 25.16 8.34 -1.27
CA ASN A 69 26.50 8.88 -1.16
C ASN A 69 27.50 7.71 -1.19
N ALA A 70 28.05 7.43 -2.37
CA ALA A 70 28.95 6.32 -2.59
C ALA A 70 30.22 6.37 -1.72
N ILE A 71 30.69 7.57 -1.37
CA ILE A 71 31.88 7.75 -0.51
C ILE A 71 31.57 7.24 0.90
N LEU A 72 30.48 7.75 1.50
CA LEU A 72 30.08 7.32 2.84
C LEU A 72 29.66 5.85 2.88
N HIS A 73 28.99 5.35 1.83
CA HIS A 73 28.64 3.95 1.69
C HIS A 73 29.88 3.05 1.76
N ASN A 74 30.90 3.34 0.94
CA ASN A 74 32.13 2.56 0.91
C ASN A 74 32.92 2.68 2.21
N LEU A 75 32.98 3.89 2.78
CA LEU A 75 33.65 4.15 4.06
C LEU A 75 33.02 3.33 5.19
N PHE A 76 31.70 3.39 5.36
CA PHE A 76 31.02 2.66 6.42
C PHE A 76 31.07 1.15 6.22
N ARG A 77 31.02 0.69 4.96
CA ARG A 77 31.20 -0.73 4.65
C ARG A 77 32.58 -1.25 5.03
N GLN A 78 33.64 -0.46 4.83
CA GLN A 78 35.00 -0.83 5.17
C GLN A 78 35.27 -0.75 6.68
N GLN A 79 34.80 0.31 7.33
CA GLN A 79 35.15 0.59 8.72
C GLN A 79 34.22 -0.07 9.75
N TYR A 80 32.97 -0.33 9.37
CA TYR A 80 31.92 -0.91 10.23
C TYR A 80 31.32 -2.17 9.60
N GLU A 81 32.15 -3.02 8.98
CA GLU A 81 31.72 -4.18 8.17
C GLU A 81 30.59 -5.02 8.80
N LYS A 82 30.77 -5.45 10.05
CA LYS A 82 29.77 -6.30 10.75
C LYS A 82 28.44 -5.59 10.96
N GLU A 83 28.48 -4.37 11.48
CA GLU A 83 27.28 -3.55 11.69
C GLU A 83 26.60 -3.24 10.34
N TYR A 84 27.38 -2.95 9.30
CA TYR A 84 26.88 -2.62 7.97
C TYR A 84 26.16 -3.82 7.32
N GLU A 85 26.66 -5.05 7.49
CA GLU A 85 25.99 -6.24 6.98
C GLU A 85 24.71 -6.56 7.77
N ILE A 86 24.68 -6.31 9.09
CA ILE A 86 23.43 -6.37 9.87
C ILE A 86 22.41 -5.40 9.29
N ARG A 87 22.80 -4.15 9.05
CA ARG A 87 21.91 -3.13 8.46
C ARG A 87 21.42 -3.52 7.06
N ARG A 88 22.25 -4.22 6.27
CA ARG A 88 21.83 -4.77 4.97
C ARG A 88 20.72 -5.79 5.11
N ILE A 89 20.87 -6.76 6.02
CA ILE A 89 19.87 -7.79 6.27
C ILE A 89 18.57 -7.17 6.79
N GLU A 90 18.66 -6.25 7.75
CA GLU A 90 17.51 -5.50 8.27
C GLU A 90 16.78 -4.75 7.16
N THR A 91 17.50 -3.98 6.36
CA THR A 91 16.92 -3.18 5.27
C THR A 91 16.29 -4.06 4.19
N GLU A 92 16.92 -5.17 3.84
CA GLU A 92 16.38 -6.13 2.89
C GLU A 92 15.10 -6.80 3.41
N ASN A 93 15.09 -7.17 4.70
CA ASN A 93 13.89 -7.70 5.34
C ASN A 93 12.76 -6.67 5.37
N GLU A 94 13.05 -5.41 5.69
CA GLU A 94 12.10 -4.30 5.64
C GLU A 94 11.54 -4.09 4.22
N ARG A 95 12.37 -4.16 3.18
CA ARG A 95 11.94 -4.07 1.76
C ARG A 95 11.07 -5.25 1.35
N LYS A 96 11.35 -6.45 1.85
CA LYS A 96 10.54 -7.67 1.63
C LYS A 96 9.20 -7.67 2.36
N GLN A 97 8.94 -6.71 3.25
CA GLN A 97 7.64 -6.59 3.91
C GLN A 97 6.54 -6.08 2.96
N ILE A 98 6.85 -5.58 1.76
CA ILE A 98 5.82 -5.17 0.79
C ILE A 98 5.32 -6.39 0.02
N ILE A 99 4.03 -6.71 0.17
CA ILE A 99 3.33 -7.73 -0.62
C ILE A 99 2.39 -7.06 -1.61
N LYS A 100 2.39 -7.54 -2.85
CA LYS A 100 1.45 -7.08 -3.89
C LYS A 100 0.36 -8.12 -4.08
N LYS A 101 -0.89 -7.68 -4.07
CA LYS A 101 -2.06 -8.55 -4.30
C LYS A 101 -2.93 -8.01 -5.40
N ARG A 102 -3.41 -8.94 -6.23
CA ARG A 102 -4.26 -8.61 -7.38
C ARG A 102 -5.69 -8.97 -7.04
N PHE A 103 -6.54 -7.96 -6.91
CA PHE A 103 -7.98 -8.15 -6.75
C PHE A 103 -8.68 -8.01 -8.10
N ILE A 104 -9.81 -8.68 -8.22
CA ILE A 104 -10.70 -8.62 -9.36
C ILE A 104 -12.03 -8.06 -8.87
N ILE A 105 -12.43 -6.94 -9.46
CA ILE A 105 -13.76 -6.34 -9.27
C ILE A 105 -14.51 -6.55 -10.58
N GLY A 106 -15.74 -7.03 -10.50
CA GLY A 106 -16.52 -7.25 -11.69
C GLY A 106 -17.99 -7.51 -11.42
N ASN A 107 -18.71 -7.79 -12.50
CA ASN A 107 -20.06 -8.31 -12.43
C ASN A 107 -20.24 -9.48 -13.40
N THR A 108 -21.07 -10.45 -13.02
CA THR A 108 -21.69 -11.40 -13.93
C THR A 108 -23.17 -11.08 -14.08
N HIS A 109 -23.83 -11.64 -15.10
CA HIS A 109 -25.28 -11.60 -15.20
C HIS A 109 -25.85 -12.82 -15.93
N GLN A 110 -27.15 -13.03 -15.75
CA GLN A 110 -27.96 -13.99 -16.47
C GLN A 110 -29.31 -13.35 -16.85
N LEU A 111 -29.76 -13.55 -18.09
CA LEU A 111 -31.09 -13.14 -18.52
C LEU A 111 -32.12 -14.09 -17.89
N LEU A 112 -33.09 -13.54 -17.15
CA LEU A 112 -34.17 -14.28 -16.51
C LEU A 112 -35.43 -14.34 -17.39
N SER A 113 -35.84 -13.21 -17.93
CA SER A 113 -37.00 -13.12 -18.83
C SER A 113 -36.85 -12.01 -19.85
N CYS A 114 -37.53 -12.20 -20.99
CA CYS A 114 -37.69 -11.23 -22.06
C CYS A 114 -39.19 -11.12 -22.34
N ASP A 115 -39.88 -10.31 -21.54
CA ASP A 115 -41.28 -9.96 -21.82
C ASP A 115 -41.30 -8.81 -22.84
N TYR A 116 -42.40 -8.65 -23.58
CA TYR A 116 -42.52 -7.66 -24.67
C TYR A 116 -42.11 -6.22 -24.26
N ASP A 117 -42.17 -5.88 -22.96
CA ASP A 117 -41.95 -4.52 -22.45
C ASP A 117 -40.64 -4.33 -21.64
N TYR A 118 -39.97 -5.39 -21.19
CA TYR A 118 -38.70 -5.27 -20.44
C TYR A 118 -37.91 -6.58 -20.36
N THR A 119 -36.57 -6.45 -20.38
CA THR A 119 -35.66 -7.54 -20.04
C THR A 119 -35.37 -7.54 -18.53
N ARG A 120 -35.32 -8.72 -17.92
CA ARG A 120 -34.91 -8.88 -16.52
C ARG A 120 -33.62 -9.66 -16.45
N HIS A 121 -32.61 -9.07 -15.84
CA HIS A 121 -31.32 -9.70 -15.61
C HIS A 121 -31.12 -9.90 -14.12
N GLU A 122 -30.72 -11.09 -13.73
CA GLU A 122 -30.03 -11.29 -12.46
C GLU A 122 -28.57 -10.94 -12.67
N TRP A 123 -28.03 -10.06 -11.84
CA TRP A 123 -26.64 -9.67 -11.90
C TRP A 123 -25.99 -9.81 -10.54
N THR A 124 -24.72 -10.21 -10.56
CA THR A 124 -23.92 -10.44 -9.35
C THR A 124 -22.65 -9.61 -9.45
N LEU A 125 -22.50 -8.65 -8.54
CA LEU A 125 -21.23 -7.96 -8.33
C LEU A 125 -20.33 -8.83 -7.45
N PHE A 126 -19.02 -8.75 -7.66
CA PHE A 126 -18.06 -9.46 -6.84
C PHE A 126 -16.75 -8.70 -6.68
N VAL A 127 -16.13 -8.87 -5.52
CA VAL A 127 -14.71 -8.57 -5.27
C VAL A 127 -14.05 -9.88 -4.85
N LYS A 128 -13.01 -10.30 -5.57
CA LYS A 128 -12.26 -11.54 -5.29
C LYS A 128 -10.77 -11.35 -5.48
N LEU A 129 -9.96 -12.22 -4.89
CA LEU A 129 -8.54 -12.31 -5.24
C LEU A 129 -8.39 -12.96 -6.61
N ASN A 130 -7.30 -12.64 -7.30
CA ASN A 130 -6.94 -13.31 -8.54
C ASN A 130 -6.71 -14.80 -8.27
N ASN A 131 -7.06 -15.66 -9.22
CA ASN A 131 -7.04 -17.10 -9.02
C ASN A 131 -5.63 -17.69 -8.74
N ASP A 132 -4.57 -16.93 -9.05
CA ASP A 132 -3.19 -17.32 -8.80
C ASP A 132 -2.77 -17.10 -7.33
N ASP A 133 -3.54 -16.32 -6.56
CA ASP A 133 -3.33 -16.09 -5.14
C ASP A 133 -4.04 -17.17 -4.32
N GLN A 134 -3.30 -17.96 -3.54
CA GLN A 134 -3.88 -18.98 -2.63
C GLN A 134 -4.38 -18.41 -1.30
N ASP A 135 -4.15 -17.11 -1.07
CA ASP A 135 -4.50 -16.46 0.19
C ASP A 135 -6.01 -16.23 0.32
N ASP A 136 -6.48 -16.16 1.56
CA ASP A 136 -7.86 -15.77 1.84
C ASP A 136 -8.01 -14.25 1.75
N ILE A 137 -8.93 -13.78 0.90
CA ILE A 137 -9.26 -12.36 0.72
C ILE A 137 -9.69 -11.69 2.03
N SER A 138 -10.27 -12.46 2.95
CA SER A 138 -10.74 -11.99 4.26
C SER A 138 -9.59 -11.51 5.16
N GLN A 139 -8.34 -11.93 4.89
CA GLN A 139 -7.17 -11.43 5.62
C GLN A 139 -6.85 -9.97 5.28
N TYR A 140 -7.28 -9.51 4.10
CA TYR A 140 -6.94 -8.19 3.55
C TYR A 140 -8.09 -7.21 3.70
N ILE A 141 -9.30 -7.65 3.31
CA ILE A 141 -10.49 -6.81 3.26
C ILE A 141 -11.31 -7.01 4.52
N LYS A 142 -11.54 -5.92 5.25
CA LYS A 142 -12.43 -5.89 6.40
C LYS A 142 -13.90 -5.85 5.95
N GLN A 143 -14.23 -4.99 5.00
CA GLN A 143 -15.57 -4.91 4.42
C GLN A 143 -15.58 -4.22 3.05
N VAL A 144 -16.62 -4.49 2.27
CA VAL A 144 -16.90 -3.83 0.99
C VAL A 144 -18.25 -3.12 1.07
N THR A 145 -18.25 -1.80 0.91
CA THR A 145 -19.47 -1.00 0.80
C THR A 145 -19.79 -0.76 -0.68
N ILE A 146 -21.01 -1.13 -1.09
CA ILE A 146 -21.53 -0.97 -2.44
C ILE A 146 -22.65 0.07 -2.40
N ASN A 147 -22.48 1.16 -3.13
CA ASN A 147 -23.51 2.19 -3.31
C ASN A 147 -24.16 2.01 -4.69
N LEU A 148 -25.40 1.53 -4.67
CA LEU A 148 -26.28 1.35 -5.82
C LEU A 148 -27.05 2.64 -6.13
N HIS A 149 -27.75 2.64 -7.27
CA HIS A 149 -28.67 3.71 -7.61
C HIS A 149 -29.79 3.84 -6.55
N PRO A 150 -30.30 5.05 -6.24
CA PRO A 150 -31.31 5.27 -5.20
C PRO A 150 -32.62 4.49 -5.35
N THR A 151 -32.91 3.96 -6.54
CA THR A 151 -34.09 3.12 -6.80
C THR A 151 -33.99 1.73 -6.17
N PHE A 152 -32.80 1.29 -5.74
CA PHE A 152 -32.61 0.04 -5.01
C PHE A 152 -32.79 0.27 -3.50
N THR A 153 -33.47 -0.66 -2.82
CA THR A 153 -33.60 -0.65 -1.36
C THR A 153 -33.02 -1.94 -0.77
N PRO A 154 -31.99 -1.87 0.10
CA PRO A 154 -31.22 -0.67 0.43
C PRO A 154 -30.32 -0.24 -0.73
N SER A 155 -30.13 1.07 -0.89
CA SER A 155 -29.25 1.66 -1.93
C SER A 155 -27.77 1.59 -1.54
N GLN A 156 -27.48 1.34 -0.26
CA GLN A 156 -26.14 1.05 0.24
C GLN A 156 -26.15 -0.34 0.89
N VAL A 157 -25.19 -1.18 0.49
CA VAL A 157 -25.01 -2.53 1.04
C VAL A 157 -23.59 -2.66 1.54
N ILE A 158 -23.43 -3.17 2.76
CA ILE A 158 -22.12 -3.47 3.36
C ILE A 158 -21.96 -4.98 3.37
N LEU A 159 -20.87 -5.47 2.80
CA LEU A 159 -20.46 -6.87 2.81
C LEU A 159 -19.26 -7.00 3.75
N ASP A 160 -19.48 -7.58 4.92
CA ASP A 160 -18.47 -7.73 5.99
C ASP A 160 -17.80 -9.11 6.01
N LYS A 161 -18.24 -10.03 5.12
CA LYS A 161 -17.72 -11.40 5.03
C LYS A 161 -17.49 -11.82 3.58
N SER A 162 -16.41 -12.57 3.38
CA SER A 162 -16.15 -13.27 2.13
C SER A 162 -17.13 -14.45 1.94
N PRO A 163 -17.61 -14.74 0.72
CA PRO A 163 -17.31 -14.06 -0.54
C PRO A 163 -18.02 -12.71 -0.64
N PHE A 164 -17.27 -11.65 -0.94
CA PHE A 164 -17.79 -10.29 -1.09
C PHE A 164 -18.57 -10.12 -2.40
N CYS A 165 -19.75 -10.73 -2.47
CA CYS A 165 -20.64 -10.69 -3.61
C CYS A 165 -22.02 -10.10 -3.28
N LEU A 166 -22.65 -9.49 -4.28
CA LEU A 166 -23.99 -8.93 -4.17
C LEU A 166 -24.80 -9.26 -5.42
N THR A 167 -25.89 -10.01 -5.24
CA THR A 167 -26.81 -10.39 -6.31
C THR A 167 -28.11 -9.60 -6.22
N ARG A 168 -28.58 -9.09 -7.37
CA ARG A 168 -29.84 -8.34 -7.51
C ARG A 168 -30.44 -8.57 -8.90
N ILE A 169 -31.70 -8.19 -9.04
CA ILE A 169 -32.43 -8.23 -10.32
C ILE A 169 -32.62 -6.78 -10.81
N GLY A 170 -32.39 -6.56 -12.09
CA GLY A 170 -32.59 -5.26 -12.73
C GLY A 170 -32.74 -5.37 -14.24
N TRP A 171 -33.23 -4.30 -14.85
CA TRP A 171 -33.48 -4.21 -16.29
C TRP A 171 -32.46 -3.32 -17.02
N GLY A 172 -31.66 -2.54 -16.27
CA GLY A 172 -30.74 -1.55 -16.83
C GLY A 172 -29.31 -1.67 -16.31
N VAL A 173 -28.41 -1.05 -17.06
CA VAL A 173 -26.99 -0.86 -16.74
C VAL A 173 -26.76 0.51 -16.09
N PHE A 174 -25.88 0.60 -15.11
CA PHE A 174 -25.60 1.83 -14.38
C PHE A 174 -24.24 1.78 -13.69
N THR A 175 -23.73 2.93 -13.29
CA THR A 175 -22.47 3.05 -12.53
C THR A 175 -22.73 2.83 -11.04
N ILE A 176 -21.92 1.97 -10.42
CA ILE A 176 -21.98 1.58 -9.02
C ILE A 176 -20.67 1.99 -8.35
N TYR A 177 -20.74 2.53 -7.13
CA TYR A 177 -19.54 2.92 -6.39
C TYR A 177 -19.19 1.92 -5.31
N PHE A 178 -17.93 1.47 -5.32
CA PHE A 178 -17.35 0.55 -4.35
C PHE A 178 -16.42 1.31 -3.41
N THR A 179 -16.49 0.97 -2.13
CA THR A 179 -15.47 1.32 -1.13
C THR A 179 -15.01 0.04 -0.46
N ILE A 180 -13.74 -0.30 -0.63
CA ILE A 180 -13.10 -1.45 0.01
C ILE A 180 -12.31 -0.92 1.20
N GLU A 181 -12.70 -1.35 2.40
CA GLU A 181 -12.00 -1.05 3.65
C GLU A 181 -11.07 -2.22 3.97
N PHE A 182 -9.78 -1.95 4.16
CA PHE A 182 -8.79 -2.96 4.50
C PHE A 182 -8.66 -3.11 6.02
N HIS A 183 -8.19 -4.27 6.49
CA HIS A 183 -7.93 -4.44 7.91
C HIS A 183 -6.91 -3.41 8.44
N PRO A 184 -7.10 -2.82 9.64
CA PRO A 184 -6.21 -1.79 10.19
C PRO A 184 -4.74 -2.21 10.28
N GLN A 185 -4.46 -3.50 10.46
CA GLN A 185 -3.10 -4.06 10.52
C GLN A 185 -2.25 -3.72 9.30
N TRP A 186 -2.88 -3.52 8.13
CA TRP A 186 -2.19 -3.22 6.88
C TRP A 186 -1.86 -1.73 6.70
N LYS A 187 -2.34 -0.86 7.61
CA LYS A 187 -2.16 0.60 7.57
C LYS A 187 -2.46 1.20 6.18
N LYS A 188 -3.43 0.61 5.47
CA LYS A 188 -3.78 0.95 4.09
C LYS A 188 -5.09 1.74 4.06
N SER A 189 -5.06 2.87 3.37
CA SER A 189 -6.27 3.67 3.10
C SER A 189 -7.29 2.88 2.29
N ASP A 190 -8.57 3.15 2.53
CA ASP A 190 -9.68 2.58 1.76
C ASP A 190 -9.50 2.78 0.25
N PHE A 191 -9.90 1.78 -0.52
CA PHE A 191 -9.89 1.84 -1.97
C PHE A 191 -11.29 2.16 -2.49
N ARG A 192 -11.43 3.29 -3.17
CA ARG A 192 -12.70 3.75 -3.76
C ARG A 192 -12.63 3.67 -5.28
N THR A 193 -13.62 3.04 -5.90
CA THR A 193 -13.72 2.95 -7.37
C THR A 193 -15.17 2.95 -7.83
N SER A 194 -15.39 3.33 -9.08
CA SER A 194 -16.66 3.12 -9.77
C SER A 194 -16.59 1.90 -10.69
N TRP A 195 -17.70 1.18 -10.81
CA TRP A 195 -17.88 0.06 -11.72
C TRP A 195 -19.10 0.30 -12.60
N PHE A 196 -18.95 0.13 -13.91
CA PHE A 196 -20.11 0.17 -14.81
C PHE A 196 -20.70 -1.23 -14.93
N LEU A 197 -21.92 -1.42 -14.42
CA LEU A 197 -22.66 -2.68 -14.55
C LEU A 197 -22.90 -2.96 -16.04
N SER A 198 -22.42 -4.09 -16.54
CA SER A 198 -22.54 -4.45 -17.96
C SER A 198 -23.30 -5.76 -18.13
N PHE A 199 -24.26 -5.78 -19.06
CA PHE A 199 -24.95 -7.00 -19.51
C PHE A 199 -24.42 -7.54 -20.85
N ALA A 200 -23.22 -7.12 -21.27
CA ALA A 200 -22.57 -7.66 -22.45
C ALA A 200 -21.93 -9.03 -22.13
N ASN A 201 -22.16 -10.02 -22.99
CA ASN A 201 -21.66 -11.39 -22.87
C ASN A 201 -22.09 -12.06 -21.54
N THR A 202 -21.13 -12.31 -20.64
CA THR A 202 -21.35 -12.85 -19.30
C THR A 202 -21.09 -11.82 -18.20
N GLY A 203 -20.90 -10.54 -18.57
CA GLY A 203 -20.45 -9.45 -17.70
C GLY A 203 -19.00 -9.04 -17.96
N ASN A 204 -18.46 -8.18 -17.08
CA ASN A 204 -17.12 -7.62 -17.21
C ASN A 204 -16.36 -7.68 -15.88
N GLN A 205 -15.03 -7.56 -15.94
CA GLN A 205 -14.17 -7.50 -14.75
C GLN A 205 -12.91 -6.66 -15.00
N LYS A 206 -12.36 -6.09 -13.93
CA LYS A 206 -11.11 -5.33 -13.92
C LYS A 206 -10.19 -5.85 -12.82
N ARG A 207 -8.91 -5.96 -13.15
CA ARG A 207 -7.85 -6.27 -12.19
C ARG A 207 -7.34 -4.97 -11.56
N ILE A 208 -7.16 -4.98 -10.24
CA ILE A 208 -6.51 -3.93 -9.48
C ILE A 208 -5.35 -4.54 -8.69
N GLU A 209 -4.20 -3.88 -8.68
CA GLU A 209 -3.04 -4.31 -7.89
C GLU A 209 -2.93 -3.37 -6.68
N ILE A 210 -2.89 -3.94 -5.49
CA ILE A 210 -2.76 -3.21 -4.22
C ILE A 210 -1.51 -3.71 -3.52
N GLU A 211 -0.67 -2.78 -3.11
CA GLU A 211 0.51 -3.06 -2.30
C GLU A 211 0.16 -2.90 -0.82
N PHE A 212 0.49 -3.91 -0.03
CA PHE A 212 0.36 -3.90 1.42
C PHE A 212 1.73 -4.00 2.07
N GLN A 213 1.89 -3.31 3.20
CA GLN A 213 3.04 -3.53 4.08
C GLN A 213 2.63 -4.58 5.10
N LYS A 214 3.34 -5.71 5.12
CA LYS A 214 3.19 -6.73 6.16
C LYS A 214 3.27 -6.06 7.53
N PRO A 215 2.37 -6.42 8.46
CA PRO A 215 2.48 -5.98 9.84
C PRO A 215 3.88 -6.36 10.34
N THR A 216 4.59 -5.41 10.93
CA THR A 216 5.77 -5.74 11.72
C THR A 216 5.26 -6.57 12.89
N ASP A 217 5.75 -7.81 13.04
CA ASP A 217 5.55 -8.55 14.27
C ASP A 217 6.22 -7.73 15.38
N ASP A 218 5.42 -6.98 16.13
CA ASP A 218 5.85 -6.42 17.40
C ASP A 218 6.09 -7.64 18.30
N ILE A 219 7.34 -8.12 18.31
CA ILE A 219 7.80 -9.09 19.29
C ILE A 219 7.58 -8.40 20.64
N ASN A 220 6.53 -8.82 21.34
CA ASN A 220 6.29 -8.49 22.73
C ASN A 220 7.57 -8.80 23.53
N ASN A 221 8.31 -7.76 23.88
CA ASN A 221 9.25 -7.80 25.00
C ASN A 221 8.43 -7.72 26.29
N ASP A 222 7.70 -8.79 26.57
CA ASP A 222 7.09 -9.06 27.88
C ASP A 222 7.47 -10.49 28.25
N GLU A 223 8.76 -10.71 28.55
CA GLU A 223 9.25 -11.84 29.34
C GLU A 223 10.71 -11.61 29.75
N MET A 224 10.91 -10.80 30.78
CA MET A 224 11.94 -10.97 31.82
C MET A 224 11.76 -9.87 32.88
N SER A 225 10.80 -10.13 33.77
CA SER A 225 10.86 -9.64 35.16
C SER A 225 11.68 -10.62 35.99
#